data_AF-A0A7Y4M3C1-F1
#
_entry.id   AF-A0A7Y4M3C1-F1
#
_cell.length_a   1.000
_cell.length_b   1.000
_cell.length_c   1.000
_cell.angle_alpha   90.00
_cell.angle_beta   90.00
_cell.angle_gamma   90.00
#
_symmetry.space_group_name_H-M   'P 1'
#
loop_
_entity.id
_entity.type
_entity.pdbx_description
1 polymer ?
#
loop_
_entity_poly.entity_id
_entity_poly.type
_entity_poly.pdbx_seq_one_letter_code
_entity_poly.pdbx_strand_id
1 'polypeptide(L)'
;MPDMTPAPRRRPLWRLFIMPALLVVAAAAWTAFWFYAASEVGVRADAWAAQEAKSGRVYQCGKRSVAGYPFRLEVRCDDASVSLVSQTAGAQAPFTARLGEIMVIAQIYQPKLLIAEFKAPATLSDRGQPPSMKVNWTSGRSSVSGLPDIPQRASIVFDNPSIDRVNGPVETPLAKANHTELHGRLADGSTRDQPVIESVLQISGGNVQELHPVLARPFDADIQTKLTGLKNFSPKPWPERFRELQAAGGHVEIVRSRIQQGDLISVAAGTLSLNAQGRIEGELQMTVAGIEKVIPLLGIEKMLEEGVPQATLDRVAPGVRTQDLNNLFGALDKAIPGLGKVVKQNANAGVTAGINALGKEAELEGKKARAFPMRFVDGTVFLGPIKVGQVPPLF
;
A
#
# COMPACT_ATOMS: atom_id res chain seq x y z
N MET A 1 72.04 16.79 65.98
CA MET A 1 71.08 16.70 64.85
C MET A 1 69.94 15.80 65.28
N PRO A 2 68.70 16.30 65.39
CA PRO A 2 67.51 15.47 65.28
C PRO A 2 66.93 15.62 63.86
N ASP A 3 66.81 14.50 63.17
CA ASP A 3 66.17 14.38 61.86
C ASP A 3 64.69 14.79 61.95
N MET A 4 64.34 15.86 61.24
CA MET A 4 62.94 16.21 61.01
C MET A 4 62.42 15.35 59.86
N THR A 5 61.73 14.26 60.19
CA THR A 5 60.93 13.52 59.20
C THR A 5 59.72 14.38 58.80
N PRO A 6 59.56 14.74 57.51
CA PRO A 6 58.43 15.55 57.09
C PRO A 6 57.13 14.75 57.20
N ALA A 7 56.15 15.32 57.90
CA ALA A 7 54.82 14.72 58.05
C ALA A 7 54.18 14.44 56.68
N PRO A 8 53.53 13.27 56.49
CA PRO A 8 52.96 12.90 55.21
C PRO A 8 51.90 13.92 54.81
N ARG A 9 52.10 14.58 53.66
CA ARG A 9 51.13 15.49 53.04
C ARG A 9 49.81 14.74 52.85
N ARG A 10 48.80 15.05 53.68
CA ARG A 10 47.43 14.54 53.53
C ARG A 10 46.92 14.94 52.15
N ARG A 11 46.80 13.98 51.23
CA ARG A 11 46.19 14.24 49.92
C ARG A 11 44.75 14.70 50.17
N PRO A 12 44.31 15.83 49.58
CA PRO A 12 42.98 16.37 49.87
C PRO A 12 41.90 15.40 49.38
N LEU A 13 41.19 14.76 50.33
CA LEU A 13 40.09 13.82 50.10
C LEU A 13 38.98 14.41 49.23
N TRP A 14 38.85 15.75 49.19
CA TRP A 14 37.96 16.50 48.30
C TRP A 14 38.14 16.11 46.81
N ARG A 15 39.37 15.76 46.36
CA ARG A 15 39.61 15.37 44.97
C ARG A 15 38.95 14.05 44.60
N LEU A 16 38.66 13.20 45.59
CA LEU A 16 37.90 11.96 45.42
C LEU A 16 36.42 12.23 45.12
N PHE A 17 35.88 13.34 45.64
CA PHE A 17 34.46 13.72 45.48
C PHE A 17 34.18 14.55 44.22
N ILE A 18 35.21 15.10 43.56
CA ILE A 18 35.03 15.88 42.32
C ILE A 18 34.35 15.04 41.24
N MET A 19 34.82 13.81 40.99
CA MET A 19 34.24 12.96 39.95
C MET A 19 32.78 12.56 40.24
N PRO A 20 32.42 12.05 41.44
CA PRO A 20 31.04 11.85 41.83
C PRO A 20 30.17 13.11 41.73
N ALA A 21 30.67 14.27 42.18
CA ALA A 21 29.94 15.52 42.10
C ALA A 21 29.67 15.93 40.65
N LEU A 22 30.65 15.80 39.75
CA LEU A 22 30.48 16.06 38.32
C LEU A 22 29.46 15.12 37.69
N LEU A 23 29.45 13.83 38.07
CA LEU A 23 28.43 12.88 37.61
C LEU A 23 27.02 13.27 38.07
N VAL A 24 26.87 13.70 39.32
CA VAL A 24 25.58 14.18 39.84
C VAL A 24 25.12 15.44 39.10
N VAL A 25 26.03 16.39 38.86
CA VAL A 25 25.72 17.59 38.07
C VAL A 25 25.32 17.23 36.64
N ALA A 26 26.05 16.31 35.99
CA ALA A 26 25.71 15.84 34.65
C ALA A 26 24.34 15.13 34.62
N ALA A 27 24.03 14.29 35.61
CA ALA A 27 22.73 13.64 35.74
C ALA A 27 21.59 14.64 35.96
N ALA A 28 21.81 15.67 36.80
CA ALA A 28 20.83 16.73 37.03
C ALA A 28 20.60 17.57 35.77
N ALA A 29 21.68 17.95 35.08
CA ALA A 29 21.60 18.68 33.81
C ALA A 29 20.88 17.87 32.73
N TRP A 30 21.18 16.57 32.62
CA TRP A 30 20.49 15.65 31.71
C TRP A 30 19.00 15.51 32.04
N THR A 31 18.67 15.39 33.33
CA THR A 31 17.29 15.33 33.80
C THR A 31 16.53 16.59 33.42
N ALA A 32 17.10 17.77 33.69
CA ALA A 32 16.49 19.05 33.32
C ALA A 32 16.30 19.16 31.79
N PHE A 33 17.31 18.77 31.00
CA PHE A 33 17.23 18.74 29.55
C PHE A 33 16.11 17.81 29.05
N TRP A 34 16.00 16.60 29.61
CA TRP A 34 14.99 15.62 29.18
C TRP A 34 13.56 16.11 29.46
N PHE A 35 13.31 16.65 30.65
CA PHE A 35 11.97 17.19 30.99
C PHE A 35 11.62 18.43 30.15
N TYR A 36 12.60 19.28 29.85
CA TYR A 36 12.42 20.38 28.89
C TYR A 36 12.03 19.85 27.51
N ALA A 37 12.79 18.90 26.96
CA ALA A 37 12.50 18.29 25.67
C ALA A 37 11.11 17.62 25.64
N ALA A 38 10.72 16.91 26.71
CA ALA A 38 9.41 16.29 26.84
C ALA A 38 8.25 17.31 26.84
N SER A 39 8.44 18.48 27.45
CA SER A 39 7.44 19.56 27.43
C SER A 39 7.25 20.19 26.04
N GLU A 40 8.34 20.31 25.28
CA GLU A 40 8.36 20.91 23.94
C GLU A 40 7.69 20.02 22.88
N VAL A 41 7.64 18.70 23.10
CA VAL A 41 6.98 17.74 22.20
C VAL A 41 5.53 18.12 21.92
N GLY A 42 4.77 18.54 22.94
CA GLY A 42 3.36 18.89 22.79
C GLY A 42 3.17 20.06 21.83
N VAL A 43 3.93 21.14 22.02
CA VAL A 43 3.88 22.36 21.19
C VAL A 43 4.19 22.04 19.73
N ARG A 44 5.24 21.24 19.48
CA ARG A 44 5.62 20.86 18.12
C ARG A 44 4.63 19.92 17.46
N ALA A 45 4.06 18.98 18.21
CA ALA A 45 3.03 18.09 17.71
C ALA A 45 1.75 18.85 17.31
N ASP A 46 1.36 19.84 18.10
CA ASP A 46 0.18 20.67 17.81
C ASP A 46 0.41 21.59 16.60
N ALA A 47 1.61 22.17 16.49
CA ALA A 47 2.01 22.96 15.33
C ALA A 47 2.02 22.12 14.03
N TRP A 48 2.54 20.88 14.10
CA TRP A 48 2.47 19.91 13.02
C TRP A 48 1.02 19.56 12.67
N ALA A 49 0.20 19.15 13.64
CA ALA A 49 -1.20 18.82 13.39
C ALA A 49 -1.98 19.99 12.75
N ALA A 50 -1.70 21.23 13.12
CA ALA A 50 -2.28 22.43 12.53
C ALA A 50 -1.85 22.65 11.06
N GLN A 51 -0.60 22.33 10.72
CA GLN A 51 -0.12 22.40 9.33
C GLN A 51 -0.78 21.33 8.45
N GLU A 52 -0.97 20.13 8.99
CA GLU A 52 -1.61 19.00 8.33
C GLU A 52 -3.10 19.25 8.08
N ALA A 53 -3.75 19.92 9.03
CA ALA A 53 -5.15 20.34 8.90
C ALA A 53 -5.38 21.26 7.70
N LYS A 54 -4.40 22.12 7.34
CA LYS A 54 -4.47 22.96 6.13
C LYS A 54 -4.52 22.14 4.84
N SER A 55 -4.03 20.89 4.89
CA SER A 55 -4.02 19.96 3.76
C SER A 55 -5.19 18.95 3.80
N GLY A 56 -6.21 19.23 4.62
CA GLY A 56 -7.39 18.37 4.78
C GLY A 56 -7.17 17.12 5.63
N ARG A 57 -6.09 17.06 6.42
CA ARG A 57 -5.82 15.94 7.34
C ARG A 57 -5.85 16.43 8.78
N VAL A 58 -6.94 16.15 9.48
CA VAL A 58 -7.13 16.56 10.87
C VAL A 58 -6.74 15.41 11.78
N TYR A 59 -5.65 15.60 12.54
CA TYR A 59 -5.19 14.65 13.55
C TYR A 59 -5.66 15.14 14.92
N GLN A 60 -6.35 14.28 15.66
CA GLN A 60 -6.74 14.54 17.05
C GLN A 60 -6.21 13.43 17.95
N CYS A 61 -5.75 13.85 19.12
CA CYS A 61 -5.25 12.96 20.15
C CYS A 61 -6.10 13.14 21.40
N GLY A 62 -6.84 12.11 21.82
CA GLY A 62 -7.69 12.19 23.01
C GLY A 62 -6.87 12.43 24.27
N LYS A 63 -5.89 11.56 24.52
CA LYS A 63 -4.97 11.70 25.66
C LYS A 63 -3.53 11.52 25.22
N ARG A 64 -2.71 12.56 25.40
CA ARG A 64 -1.27 12.55 25.11
C ARG A 64 -0.46 12.35 26.38
N SER A 65 0.53 11.47 26.34
CA SER A 65 1.55 11.35 27.39
C SER A 65 2.94 11.19 26.80
N VAL A 66 3.96 11.69 27.50
CA VAL A 66 5.36 11.60 27.08
C VAL A 66 6.15 10.86 28.14
N ALA A 67 6.83 9.78 27.75
CA ALA A 67 7.67 8.94 28.59
C ALA A 67 9.01 8.65 27.90
N GLY A 68 9.83 7.74 28.44
CA GLY A 68 11.06 7.27 27.78
C GLY A 68 12.39 7.74 28.39
N TYR A 69 12.36 8.40 29.55
CA TYR A 69 13.57 8.80 30.27
C TYR A 69 14.54 7.61 30.48
N PRO A 70 15.87 7.79 30.29
CA PRO A 70 16.57 9.03 29.96
C PRO A 70 16.88 9.24 28.47
N PHE A 71 16.74 8.22 27.61
CA PHE A 71 17.43 8.20 26.31
C PHE A 71 16.48 8.23 25.10
N ARG A 72 15.18 8.30 25.33
CA ARG A 72 14.16 8.37 24.27
C ARG A 72 12.98 9.24 24.71
N LEU A 73 12.20 9.64 23.73
CA LEU A 73 10.93 10.31 23.89
C LEU A 73 9.87 9.40 23.28
N GLU A 74 9.01 8.86 24.14
CA GLU A 74 7.89 8.00 23.78
C GLU A 74 6.60 8.81 23.94
N VAL A 75 6.01 9.18 22.81
CA VAL A 75 4.76 9.95 22.76
C VAL A 75 3.62 8.99 22.54
N ARG A 76 2.83 8.74 23.58
CA ARG A 76 1.62 7.92 23.50
C ARG A 76 0.40 8.80 23.29
N CYS A 77 -0.42 8.40 22.35
CA CYS A 77 -1.69 9.03 22.03
C CYS A 77 -2.80 7.97 22.13
N ASP A 78 -3.58 8.05 23.20
CA ASP A 78 -4.78 7.22 23.38
C ASP A 78 -5.97 7.88 22.66
N ASP A 79 -6.86 7.07 22.08
CA ASP A 79 -8.02 7.50 21.29
C ASP A 79 -7.61 8.48 20.16
N ALA A 80 -6.68 8.02 19.33
CA ALA A 80 -6.20 8.78 18.19
C ALA A 80 -7.25 8.76 17.08
N SER A 81 -7.60 9.93 16.54
CA SER A 81 -8.49 10.01 15.38
C SER A 81 -7.88 10.83 14.25
N VAL A 82 -8.04 10.34 13.04
CA VAL A 82 -7.58 10.97 11.80
C VAL A 82 -8.79 11.17 10.90
N SER A 83 -9.14 12.43 10.66
CA SER A 83 -10.17 12.79 9.70
C SER A 83 -9.51 13.26 8.41
N LEU A 84 -9.76 12.52 7.34
CA LEU A 84 -9.29 12.79 6.00
C LEU A 84 -10.42 13.44 5.21
N VAL A 85 -10.25 14.70 4.85
CA VAL A 85 -11.14 15.46 3.99
C VAL A 85 -10.50 15.57 2.62
N SER A 86 -11.29 15.32 1.56
CA SER A 86 -10.91 15.55 0.16
C SER A 86 -9.54 14.97 -0.23
N GLN A 87 -9.26 13.72 0.14
CA GLN A 87 -7.96 13.10 -0.16
C GLN A 87 -7.93 12.41 -1.53
N THR A 88 -9.05 12.11 -2.18
CA THR A 88 -9.10 11.41 -3.47
C THR A 88 -9.80 12.27 -4.54
N ALA A 89 -9.60 11.95 -5.81
CA ALA A 89 -10.24 12.65 -6.94
C ALA A 89 -11.75 12.39 -7.03
N GLY A 90 -12.22 11.35 -6.33
CA GLY A 90 -13.62 10.93 -6.29
C GLY A 90 -14.40 11.53 -5.12
N ALA A 91 -15.28 10.71 -4.53
CA ALA A 91 -16.20 11.13 -3.49
C ALA A 91 -15.47 11.89 -2.37
N GLN A 92 -15.86 13.15 -2.19
CA GLN A 92 -15.39 14.05 -1.14
C GLN A 92 -15.85 13.61 0.27
N ALA A 93 -16.28 12.35 0.43
CA ALA A 93 -16.81 11.83 1.67
C ALA A 93 -15.70 11.92 2.73
N PRO A 94 -15.89 12.75 3.77
CA PRO A 94 -14.93 12.85 4.85
C PRO A 94 -14.87 11.49 5.56
N PHE A 95 -13.67 10.93 5.59
CA PHE A 95 -13.41 9.62 6.14
C PHE A 95 -12.70 9.77 7.49
N THR A 96 -13.18 9.10 8.54
CA THR A 96 -12.58 9.16 9.87
C THR A 96 -12.08 7.78 10.29
N ALA A 97 -10.77 7.67 10.50
CA ALA A 97 -10.14 6.53 11.14
C ALA A 97 -9.94 6.82 12.62
N ARG A 98 -10.38 5.92 13.50
CA ARG A 98 -10.04 5.93 14.93
C ARG A 98 -9.17 4.74 15.27
N LEU A 99 -8.11 4.96 16.04
CA LEU A 99 -7.17 3.95 16.51
C LEU A 99 -7.14 4.00 18.04
N GLY A 100 -7.06 2.83 18.68
CA GLY A 100 -7.05 2.75 20.14
C GLY A 100 -5.83 3.46 20.75
N GLU A 101 -4.64 3.23 20.22
CA GLU A 101 -3.40 3.85 20.69
C GLU A 101 -2.39 3.99 19.54
N ILE A 102 -1.69 5.12 19.50
CA ILE A 102 -0.50 5.33 18.68
C ILE A 102 0.65 5.71 19.59
N MET A 103 1.78 5.00 19.48
CA MET A 103 3.01 5.31 20.22
C MET A 103 4.12 5.70 19.24
N VAL A 104 4.59 6.94 19.34
CA VAL A 104 5.70 7.45 18.52
C VAL A 104 6.96 7.51 19.38
N ILE A 105 8.04 6.93 18.89
CA ILE A 105 9.32 6.81 19.58
C ILE A 105 10.38 7.59 18.79
N ALA A 106 11.02 8.55 19.46
CA ALA A 106 12.19 9.27 18.99
C ALA A 106 13.38 8.98 19.91
N GLN A 107 14.51 8.55 19.35
CA GLN A 107 15.72 8.24 20.12
C GLN A 107 16.61 9.48 20.18
N ILE A 108 17.07 9.87 21.37
CA ILE A 108 17.91 11.08 21.55
C ILE A 108 19.26 10.92 20.83
N TYR A 109 19.78 9.70 20.77
CA TYR A 109 21.04 9.36 20.08
C TYR A 109 20.86 9.05 18.57
N GLN A 110 19.62 8.99 18.07
CA GLN A 110 19.30 8.82 16.65
C GLN A 110 18.17 9.80 16.24
N PRO A 111 18.41 11.12 16.26
CA PRO A 111 17.35 12.13 16.11
C PRO A 111 16.67 12.13 14.75
N LYS A 112 17.30 11.52 13.72
CA LYS A 112 16.75 11.41 12.37
C LYS A 112 15.86 10.18 12.16
N LEU A 113 15.64 9.36 13.19
CA LEU A 113 14.81 8.16 13.13
C LEU A 113 13.57 8.36 14.01
N LEU A 114 12.40 8.27 13.38
CA LEU A 114 11.11 8.16 14.06
C LEU A 114 10.55 6.77 13.84
N ILE A 115 10.06 6.16 14.91
CA ILE A 115 9.36 4.88 14.88
C ILE A 115 7.96 5.14 15.41
N ALA A 116 6.93 4.58 14.78
CA ALA A 116 5.58 4.59 15.33
C ALA A 116 5.03 3.17 15.42
N GLU A 117 4.39 2.85 16.54
CA GLU A 117 3.68 1.61 16.78
C GLU A 117 2.19 1.92 16.90
N PHE A 118 1.37 1.08 16.25
CA PHE A 118 -0.07 1.23 16.16
C PHE A 118 -0.71 0.04 16.87
N LYS A 119 -1.64 0.31 17.81
CA LYS A 119 -2.42 -0.77 18.45
C LYS A 119 -3.76 -0.96 17.76
N ALA A 120 -4.07 -2.22 17.47
CA ALA A 120 -5.38 -2.63 17.01
C ALA A 120 -6.43 -2.49 18.13
N PRO A 121 -7.73 -2.37 17.79
CA PRO A 121 -8.26 -2.21 16.44
C PRO A 121 -8.19 -0.77 15.93
N ALA A 122 -8.20 -0.62 14.60
CA ALA A 122 -8.67 0.61 13.96
C ALA A 122 -10.11 0.45 13.50
N THR A 123 -10.88 1.53 13.60
CA THR A 123 -12.23 1.62 13.03
C THR A 123 -12.28 2.71 11.99
N LEU A 124 -12.98 2.41 10.91
CA LEU A 124 -13.13 3.25 9.73
C LEU A 124 -14.61 3.62 9.64
N SER A 125 -14.91 4.92 9.55
CA SER A 125 -16.27 5.44 9.51
C SER A 125 -16.37 6.60 8.53
N ASP A 126 -17.48 6.66 7.80
CA ASP A 126 -17.88 7.89 7.13
C ASP A 126 -18.29 8.92 8.20
N ARG A 127 -18.02 10.20 7.97
CA ARG A 127 -18.25 11.24 8.99
C ARG A 127 -19.71 11.25 9.45
N GLY A 128 -19.90 11.06 10.75
CA GLY A 128 -21.23 11.05 11.38
C GLY A 128 -22.00 9.74 11.23
N GLN A 129 -21.42 8.72 10.58
CA GLN A 129 -22.00 7.38 10.47
C GLN A 129 -21.33 6.41 11.43
N PRO A 130 -22.00 5.28 11.78
CA PRO A 130 -21.35 4.19 12.51
C PRO A 130 -20.16 3.63 11.71
N PRO A 131 -19.19 2.98 12.38
CA PRO A 131 -18.09 2.31 11.72
C PRO A 131 -18.57 1.33 10.65
N SER A 132 -18.03 1.48 9.44
CA SER A 132 -18.31 0.61 8.29
C SER A 132 -17.24 -0.45 8.09
N MET A 133 -16.03 -0.23 8.64
CA MET A 133 -14.96 -1.24 8.62
C MET A 133 -14.19 -1.24 9.94
N LYS A 134 -13.70 -2.42 10.31
CA LYS A 134 -12.83 -2.66 11.45
C LYS A 134 -11.59 -3.36 10.94
N VAL A 135 -10.43 -2.87 11.37
CA VAL A 135 -9.12 -3.38 10.95
C VAL A 135 -8.39 -3.84 12.20
N ASN A 136 -8.01 -5.10 12.22
CA ASN A 136 -7.27 -5.72 13.31
C ASN A 136 -5.87 -6.14 12.83
N TRP A 137 -4.93 -6.24 13.75
CA TRP A 137 -3.58 -6.77 13.53
C TRP A 137 -2.97 -7.17 14.88
N THR A 138 -1.95 -8.01 14.86
CA THR A 138 -1.18 -8.39 16.06
C THR A 138 -0.11 -7.35 16.39
N SER A 139 0.61 -6.92 15.37
CA SER A 139 1.72 -5.95 15.45
C SER A 139 1.61 -5.01 14.26
N GLY A 140 1.79 -3.72 14.51
CA GLY A 140 1.73 -2.67 13.49
C GLY A 140 2.81 -1.66 13.79
N ARG A 141 3.83 -1.57 12.94
CA ARG A 141 4.99 -0.70 13.15
C ARG A 141 5.33 0.05 11.87
N SER A 142 5.72 1.29 12.02
CA SER A 142 6.31 2.09 10.94
C SER A 142 7.61 2.74 11.42
N SER A 143 8.48 3.06 10.47
CA SER A 143 9.68 3.84 10.74
C SER A 143 9.98 4.78 9.59
N VAL A 144 10.55 5.94 9.91
CA VAL A 144 11.00 6.92 8.92
C VAL A 144 12.37 7.43 9.33
N SER A 145 13.33 7.40 8.41
CA SER A 145 14.68 7.94 8.61
C SER A 145 14.96 9.13 7.69
N GLY A 146 15.78 10.07 8.17
CA GLY A 146 16.22 11.24 7.39
C GLY A 146 15.48 12.54 7.72
N LEU A 147 14.50 12.51 8.64
CA LEU A 147 13.80 13.70 9.12
C LEU A 147 14.74 14.62 9.94
N PRO A 148 14.48 15.94 10.00
CA PRO A 148 13.37 16.69 9.40
C PRO A 148 13.56 17.06 7.91
N ASP A 149 14.66 16.61 7.29
CA ASP A 149 14.90 16.79 5.86
C ASP A 149 14.03 15.82 5.01
N ILE A 150 14.38 15.63 3.74
CA ILE A 150 13.71 14.67 2.85
C ILE A 150 13.87 13.24 3.43
N PRO A 151 12.76 12.49 3.62
CA PRO A 151 12.82 11.10 4.06
C PRO A 151 13.73 10.26 3.17
N GLN A 152 14.71 9.58 3.78
CA GLN A 152 15.64 8.70 3.08
C GLN A 152 15.13 7.27 3.01
N ARG A 153 14.48 6.81 4.09
CA ARG A 153 13.84 5.49 4.17
C ARG A 153 12.54 5.61 4.94
N ALA A 154 11.55 4.85 4.52
CA ALA A 154 10.29 4.67 5.23
C ALA A 154 9.93 3.19 5.21
N SER A 155 9.37 2.67 6.28
CA SER A 155 8.81 1.32 6.33
C SER A 155 7.51 1.31 7.09
N ILE A 156 6.63 0.39 6.73
CA ILE A 156 5.43 0.05 7.47
C ILE A 156 5.19 -1.45 7.38
N VAL A 157 4.94 -2.08 8.51
CA VAL A 157 4.86 -3.53 8.68
C VAL A 157 3.65 -3.86 9.55
N PHE A 158 2.87 -4.84 9.12
CA PHE A 158 1.72 -5.37 9.85
C PHE A 158 1.76 -6.90 9.90
N ASP A 159 1.57 -7.45 11.09
CA ASP A 159 1.42 -8.89 11.32
C ASP A 159 -0.04 -9.25 11.54
N ASN A 160 -0.49 -10.29 10.84
CA ASN A 160 -1.87 -10.78 10.81
C ASN A 160 -2.93 -9.68 10.58
N PRO A 161 -2.76 -8.76 9.61
CA PRO A 161 -3.79 -7.76 9.36
C PRO A 161 -5.09 -8.42 8.85
N SER A 162 -6.23 -8.00 9.40
CA SER A 162 -7.57 -8.35 8.92
C SER A 162 -8.43 -7.10 8.75
N ILE A 163 -9.31 -7.13 7.75
CA ILE A 163 -10.28 -6.08 7.45
C ILE A 163 -11.65 -6.73 7.42
N ASP A 164 -12.53 -6.27 8.29
CA ASP A 164 -13.90 -6.74 8.41
C ASP A 164 -14.86 -5.59 8.07
N ARG A 165 -15.86 -5.86 7.23
CA ARG A 165 -17.00 -4.95 7.04
C ARG A 165 -17.90 -5.06 8.26
N VAL A 166 -18.25 -3.92 8.84
CA VAL A 166 -19.17 -3.85 9.97
C VAL A 166 -20.52 -3.36 9.47
N ASN A 167 -21.58 -4.12 9.73
CA ASN A 167 -22.94 -3.72 9.41
C ASN A 167 -23.86 -4.06 10.61
N GLY A 168 -24.02 -3.09 11.51
CA GLY A 168 -24.65 -3.32 12.80
C GLY A 168 -23.85 -4.31 13.66
N PRO A 169 -24.46 -5.39 14.19
CA PRO A 169 -23.76 -6.40 14.99
C PRO A 169 -22.97 -7.42 14.16
N VAL A 170 -23.09 -7.40 12.83
CA VAL A 170 -22.48 -8.39 11.95
C VAL A 170 -21.14 -7.88 11.43
N GLU A 171 -20.07 -8.63 11.71
CA GLU A 171 -18.74 -8.44 11.12
C GLU A 171 -18.54 -9.48 10.00
N THR A 172 -18.28 -9.02 8.77
CA THR A 172 -18.04 -9.89 7.60
C THR A 172 -16.60 -9.72 7.13
N PRO A 173 -15.79 -10.79 7.05
CA PRO A 173 -14.40 -10.69 6.65
C PRO A 173 -14.26 -10.28 5.18
N LEU A 174 -13.54 -9.19 4.93
CA LEU A 174 -13.25 -8.69 3.58
C LEU A 174 -11.84 -9.05 3.12
N ALA A 175 -10.86 -8.94 3.99
CA ALA A 175 -9.48 -9.27 3.65
C ALA A 175 -8.69 -9.71 4.87
N LYS A 176 -7.70 -10.57 4.67
CA LYS A 176 -6.69 -10.87 5.69
C LYS A 176 -5.37 -11.24 5.03
N ALA A 177 -4.28 -11.05 5.75
CA ALA A 177 -2.96 -11.57 5.40
C ALA A 177 -2.26 -12.10 6.66
N ASN A 178 -1.22 -12.92 6.48
CA ASN A 178 -0.35 -13.32 7.57
C ASN A 178 0.67 -12.21 7.88
N HIS A 179 1.15 -11.54 6.84
CA HIS A 179 2.14 -10.49 6.95
C HIS A 179 1.99 -9.50 5.79
N THR A 180 2.22 -8.23 6.04
CA THR A 180 2.22 -7.17 5.02
C THR A 180 3.27 -6.15 5.37
N GLU A 181 4.23 -5.93 4.48
CA GLU A 181 5.26 -4.91 4.65
C GLU A 181 5.46 -4.08 3.40
N LEU A 182 5.70 -2.79 3.60
CA LEU A 182 6.03 -1.83 2.55
C LEU A 182 7.27 -1.06 3.00
N HIS A 183 8.32 -1.14 2.21
CA HIS A 183 9.57 -0.43 2.39
C HIS A 183 9.77 0.54 1.24
N GLY A 184 10.26 1.74 1.54
CA GLY A 184 10.62 2.75 0.56
C GLY A 184 11.97 3.36 0.90
N ARG A 185 12.79 3.65 -0.11
CA ARG A 185 14.06 4.37 0.05
C ARG A 185 14.36 5.25 -1.14
N LEU A 186 15.18 6.27 -0.95
CA LEU A 186 15.83 6.94 -2.09
C LEU A 186 16.82 5.96 -2.74
N ALA A 187 16.76 5.86 -4.07
CA ALA A 187 17.69 5.06 -4.85
C ALA A 187 19.12 5.63 -4.76
N ASP A 188 20.11 4.76 -4.86
CA ASP A 188 21.51 5.20 -4.86
C ASP A 188 21.82 6.00 -6.15
N GLY A 189 22.53 7.12 -6.02
CA GLY A 189 22.77 8.05 -7.14
C GLY A 189 21.61 9.02 -7.44
N SER A 190 20.50 8.93 -6.71
CA SER A 190 19.40 9.90 -6.76
C SER A 190 19.87 11.29 -6.34
N THR A 191 19.42 12.33 -7.06
CA THR A 191 19.73 13.73 -6.73
C THR A 191 18.50 14.45 -6.18
N ARG A 192 18.69 15.59 -5.51
CA ARG A 192 17.56 16.40 -5.02
C ARG A 192 16.63 16.87 -6.15
N ASP A 193 17.18 17.11 -7.34
CA ASP A 193 16.42 17.61 -8.49
C ASP A 193 15.72 16.49 -9.28
N GLN A 194 16.25 15.27 -9.19
CA GLN A 194 15.74 14.06 -9.84
C GLN A 194 15.67 12.91 -8.83
N PRO A 195 14.71 12.98 -7.86
CA PRO A 195 14.57 11.93 -6.89
C PRO A 195 13.98 10.67 -7.52
N VAL A 196 14.66 9.54 -7.31
CA VAL A 196 14.14 8.19 -7.60
C VAL A 196 13.88 7.50 -6.27
N ILE A 197 12.65 7.01 -6.08
CA ILE A 197 12.23 6.28 -4.89
C ILE A 197 12.04 4.82 -5.26
N GLU A 198 12.81 3.95 -4.64
CA GLU A 198 12.60 2.52 -4.71
C GLU A 198 11.63 2.10 -3.63
N SER A 199 10.66 1.26 -3.97
CA SER A 199 9.76 0.65 -2.99
C SER A 199 9.58 -0.84 -3.21
N VAL A 200 9.39 -1.56 -2.11
CA VAL A 200 9.14 -3.00 -2.07
C VAL A 200 7.91 -3.24 -1.20
N LEU A 201 6.90 -3.87 -1.78
CA LEU A 201 5.69 -4.33 -1.10
C LEU A 201 5.72 -5.86 -1.05
N GLN A 202 5.62 -6.43 0.14
CA GLN A 202 5.44 -7.85 0.34
C GLN A 202 4.13 -8.14 1.08
N ILE A 203 3.40 -9.14 0.60
CA ILE A 203 2.17 -9.66 1.22
C ILE A 203 2.33 -11.16 1.29
N SER A 204 2.15 -11.75 2.48
CA SER A 204 2.13 -13.20 2.65
C SER A 204 0.75 -13.70 3.08
N GLY A 205 0.26 -14.74 2.41
CA GLY A 205 -1.03 -15.37 2.71
C GLY A 205 -2.23 -14.43 2.59
N GLY A 206 -2.14 -13.42 1.72
CA GLY A 206 -3.19 -12.46 1.47
C GLY A 206 -4.42 -13.12 0.85
N ASN A 207 -5.61 -12.74 1.26
CA ASN A 207 -6.85 -13.05 0.55
C ASN A 207 -7.81 -11.87 0.67
N VAL A 208 -8.60 -11.67 -0.38
CA VAL A 208 -9.59 -10.61 -0.49
C VAL A 208 -10.89 -11.23 -0.98
N GLN A 209 -11.90 -11.17 -0.13
CA GLN A 209 -13.25 -11.60 -0.42
C GLN A 209 -14.00 -10.53 -1.23
N GLU A 210 -15.03 -10.95 -1.95
CA GLU A 210 -15.97 -10.09 -2.70
C GLU A 210 -15.39 -9.30 -3.88
N LEU A 211 -14.07 -9.14 -4.00
CA LEU A 211 -13.45 -8.40 -5.12
C LEU A 211 -13.39 -9.25 -6.40
N HIS A 212 -12.85 -10.47 -6.31
CA HIS A 212 -12.80 -11.43 -7.41
C HIS A 212 -12.58 -12.86 -6.87
N PRO A 213 -13.20 -13.91 -7.45
CA PRO A 213 -13.02 -15.29 -6.96
C PRO A 213 -11.56 -15.76 -6.89
N VAL A 214 -10.71 -15.25 -7.80
CA VAL A 214 -9.26 -15.54 -7.79
C VAL A 214 -8.55 -14.97 -6.55
N LEU A 215 -8.99 -13.82 -6.03
CA LEU A 215 -8.37 -13.18 -4.86
C LEU A 215 -8.87 -13.75 -3.53
N ALA A 216 -9.96 -14.52 -3.54
CA ALA A 216 -10.51 -15.18 -2.35
C ALA A 216 -9.59 -16.31 -1.82
N ARG A 217 -8.71 -16.85 -2.67
CA ARG A 217 -7.71 -17.86 -2.28
C ARG A 217 -6.43 -17.17 -1.78
N PRO A 218 -5.71 -17.76 -0.81
CA PRO A 218 -4.45 -17.21 -0.31
C PRO A 218 -3.42 -17.00 -1.43
N PHE A 219 -2.76 -15.84 -1.44
CA PHE A 219 -1.69 -15.51 -2.36
C PHE A 219 -0.53 -14.83 -1.63
N ASP A 220 0.67 -14.99 -2.18
CA ASP A 220 1.85 -14.24 -1.81
C ASP A 220 2.17 -13.24 -2.93
N ALA A 221 2.57 -12.02 -2.58
CA ALA A 221 2.96 -10.98 -3.53
C ALA A 221 4.28 -10.34 -3.11
N ASP A 222 5.18 -10.14 -4.08
CA ASP A 222 6.43 -9.37 -3.97
C ASP A 222 6.48 -8.39 -5.14
N ILE A 223 6.38 -7.10 -4.83
CA ILE A 223 6.28 -6.03 -5.82
C ILE A 223 7.37 -5.00 -5.56
N GLN A 224 8.23 -4.80 -6.55
CA GLN A 224 9.34 -3.86 -6.54
C GLN A 224 9.10 -2.79 -7.58
N THR A 225 9.13 -1.53 -7.17
CA THR A 225 8.89 -0.39 -8.06
C THR A 225 9.92 0.71 -7.87
N LYS A 226 10.10 1.52 -8.91
CA LYS A 226 10.83 2.77 -8.91
C LYS A 226 9.90 3.90 -9.32
N LEU A 227 9.71 4.86 -8.42
CA LEU A 227 8.94 6.07 -8.66
C LEU A 227 9.88 7.22 -8.98
N THR A 228 9.63 7.90 -10.08
CA THR A 228 10.37 9.10 -10.52
C THR A 228 9.45 10.33 -10.51
N GLY A 229 10.03 11.51 -10.36
CA GLY A 229 9.29 12.79 -10.48
C GLY A 229 8.63 13.30 -9.20
N LEU A 230 8.68 12.56 -8.08
CA LEU A 230 8.17 13.05 -6.79
C LEU A 230 9.17 14.00 -6.12
N LYS A 231 9.11 15.28 -6.49
CA LYS A 231 10.03 16.33 -5.98
C LYS A 231 9.58 17.00 -4.69
N ASN A 232 8.26 17.04 -4.46
CA ASN A 232 7.67 17.75 -3.34
C ASN A 232 7.03 16.76 -2.35
N PHE A 233 7.60 16.69 -1.14
CA PHE A 233 7.13 15.83 -0.06
C PHE A 233 6.16 16.54 0.90
N SER A 234 5.81 17.80 0.63
CA SER A 234 4.88 18.53 1.48
C SER A 234 3.50 17.87 1.54
N PRO A 235 2.83 17.95 2.70
CA PRO A 235 1.40 17.73 2.85
C PRO A 235 0.55 18.33 1.71
N LYS A 236 -0.11 17.47 0.92
CA LYS A 236 -1.15 17.87 -0.05
C LYS A 236 -2.13 16.74 -0.35
N PRO A 237 -3.34 17.03 -0.84
CA PRO A 237 -4.28 16.02 -1.34
C PRO A 237 -3.69 15.16 -2.47
N TRP A 238 -4.14 13.90 -2.61
CA TRP A 238 -3.64 13.01 -3.66
C TRP A 238 -3.86 13.55 -5.08
N PRO A 239 -5.01 14.15 -5.43
CA PRO A 239 -5.21 14.68 -6.79
C PRO A 239 -4.15 15.72 -7.18
N GLU A 240 -3.85 16.64 -6.27
CA GLU A 240 -2.81 17.65 -6.48
C GLU A 240 -1.43 17.00 -6.63
N ARG A 241 -1.12 16.00 -5.80
CA ARG A 241 0.12 15.22 -5.88
C ARG A 241 0.28 14.55 -7.25
N PHE A 242 -0.76 13.87 -7.71
CA PHE A 242 -0.71 13.13 -8.98
C PHE A 242 -0.61 14.08 -10.18
N ARG A 243 -1.26 15.25 -10.10
CA ARG A 243 -1.10 16.29 -11.11
C ARG A 243 0.31 16.85 -11.18
N GLU A 244 0.95 17.11 -10.03
CA GLU A 244 2.35 17.55 -9.98
C GLU A 244 3.31 16.46 -10.50
N LEU A 245 3.06 15.21 -10.12
CA LEU A 245 3.84 14.06 -10.59
C LEU A 245 3.74 13.94 -12.11
N GLN A 246 2.53 14.07 -12.66
CA GLN A 246 2.29 14.04 -14.11
C GLN A 246 2.99 15.21 -14.82
N ALA A 247 2.86 16.44 -14.31
CA ALA A 247 3.51 17.61 -14.87
C ALA A 247 5.04 17.53 -14.83
N ALA A 248 5.60 16.79 -13.87
CA ALA A 248 7.02 16.53 -13.76
C ALA A 248 7.53 15.37 -14.65
N GLY A 249 6.67 14.77 -15.49
CA GLY A 249 7.01 13.58 -16.29
C GLY A 249 7.23 12.32 -15.44
N GLY A 250 6.64 12.28 -14.25
CA GLY A 250 6.78 11.19 -13.30
C GLY A 250 6.15 9.91 -13.80
N HIS A 251 6.82 8.80 -13.53
CA HIS A 251 6.39 7.46 -13.90
C HIS A 251 6.76 6.47 -12.80
N VAL A 252 6.07 5.34 -12.81
CA VAL A 252 6.34 4.18 -11.96
C VAL A 252 6.84 3.06 -12.84
N GLU A 253 8.11 2.71 -12.69
CA GLU A 253 8.69 1.51 -13.24
C GLU A 253 8.40 0.35 -12.27
N ILE A 254 7.68 -0.66 -12.72
CA ILE A 254 7.53 -1.93 -12.01
C ILE A 254 8.70 -2.80 -12.44
N VAL A 255 9.73 -2.85 -11.59
CA VAL A 255 10.96 -3.64 -11.82
C VAL A 255 10.61 -5.13 -11.81
N ARG A 256 9.78 -5.54 -10.84
CA ARG A 256 9.27 -6.90 -10.72
C ARG A 256 8.00 -6.89 -9.90
N SER A 257 6.97 -7.57 -10.36
CA SER A 257 5.75 -7.86 -9.60
C SER A 257 5.48 -9.35 -9.68
N ARG A 258 5.84 -10.10 -8.65
CA ARG A 258 5.61 -11.54 -8.55
C ARG A 258 4.40 -11.81 -7.64
N ILE A 259 3.41 -12.51 -8.16
CA ILE A 259 2.25 -12.98 -7.40
C ILE A 259 2.16 -14.49 -7.53
N GLN A 260 2.05 -15.20 -6.41
CA GLN A 260 1.94 -16.65 -6.37
C GLN A 260 0.69 -17.08 -5.62
N GLN A 261 -0.03 -18.05 -6.17
CA GLN A 261 -1.20 -18.66 -5.56
C GLN A 261 -1.20 -20.17 -5.86
N GLY A 262 -0.72 -20.96 -4.91
CA GLY A 262 -0.47 -22.39 -5.13
C GLY A 262 0.53 -22.60 -6.28
N ASP A 263 0.10 -23.26 -7.35
CA ASP A 263 0.91 -23.51 -8.55
C ASP A 263 0.93 -22.35 -9.55
N LEU A 264 0.00 -21.41 -9.42
CA LEU A 264 -0.08 -20.23 -10.28
C LEU A 264 1.01 -19.25 -9.88
N ILE A 265 1.86 -18.86 -10.83
CA ILE A 265 2.88 -17.83 -10.64
C ILE A 265 2.71 -16.82 -11.77
N SER A 266 2.59 -15.54 -11.40
CA SER A 266 2.56 -14.42 -12.33
C SER A 266 3.73 -13.49 -12.02
N VAL A 267 4.48 -13.11 -13.04
CA VAL A 267 5.51 -12.09 -12.95
C VAL A 267 5.21 -11.00 -13.98
N ALA A 268 5.16 -9.75 -13.55
CA ALA A 268 4.99 -8.60 -14.43
C ALA A 268 6.13 -7.59 -14.25
N ALA A 269 6.50 -6.92 -15.34
CA ALA A 269 7.42 -5.79 -15.35
C ALA A 269 7.03 -4.79 -16.44
N GLY A 270 7.33 -3.51 -16.24
CA GLY A 270 7.05 -2.46 -17.22
C GLY A 270 6.96 -1.09 -16.59
N THR A 271 6.42 -0.12 -17.33
CA THR A 271 6.36 1.28 -16.87
C THR A 271 4.95 1.82 -17.05
N LEU A 272 4.47 2.52 -16.02
CA LEU A 272 3.18 3.21 -16.00
C LEU A 272 3.40 4.70 -15.74
N SER A 273 2.66 5.54 -16.45
CA SER A 273 2.63 7.00 -16.27
C SER A 273 1.19 7.48 -16.16
N LEU A 274 1.02 8.77 -15.90
CA LEU A 274 -0.28 9.44 -15.90
C LEU A 274 -0.40 10.32 -17.14
N ASN A 275 -1.53 10.23 -17.84
CA ASN A 275 -1.86 11.11 -18.94
C ASN A 275 -2.40 12.46 -18.44
N ALA A 276 -2.67 13.40 -19.36
CA ALA A 276 -3.18 14.73 -19.03
C ALA A 276 -4.55 14.73 -18.33
N GLN A 277 -5.31 13.65 -18.45
CA GLN A 277 -6.62 13.43 -17.83
C GLN A 277 -6.50 12.69 -16.48
N GLY A 278 -5.28 12.52 -15.97
CA GLY A 278 -5.00 11.83 -14.71
C GLY A 278 -5.24 10.33 -14.76
N ARG A 279 -5.29 9.73 -15.94
CA ARG A 279 -5.50 8.30 -16.13
C ARG A 279 -4.19 7.58 -16.37
N ILE A 280 -4.12 6.34 -15.92
CA ILE A 280 -2.94 5.50 -16.09
C ILE A 280 -2.78 5.12 -17.57
N GLU A 281 -1.55 5.23 -18.06
CA GLU A 281 -1.13 4.75 -19.37
C GLU A 281 0.22 4.03 -19.28
N GLY A 282 0.51 3.16 -20.25
CA GLY A 282 1.77 2.41 -20.29
C GLY A 282 1.57 0.94 -20.66
N GLU A 283 2.62 0.16 -20.51
CA GLU A 283 2.63 -1.26 -20.87
C GLU A 283 3.38 -2.07 -19.82
N LEU A 284 2.79 -3.22 -19.43
CA LEU A 284 3.40 -4.23 -18.60
C LEU A 284 3.52 -5.53 -19.40
N GLN A 285 4.70 -6.13 -19.39
CA GLN A 285 4.88 -7.51 -19.84
C GLN A 285 4.59 -8.43 -18.66
N MET A 286 3.57 -9.27 -18.81
CA MET A 286 3.16 -10.22 -17.77
C MET A 286 3.38 -11.65 -18.26
N THR A 287 4.12 -12.45 -17.50
CA THR A 287 4.34 -13.87 -17.74
C THR A 287 3.64 -14.68 -16.66
N VAL A 288 2.78 -15.62 -17.06
CA VAL A 288 1.99 -16.44 -16.14
C VAL A 288 2.28 -17.91 -16.38
N ALA A 289 2.68 -18.63 -15.33
CA ALA A 289 2.78 -20.09 -15.31
C ALA A 289 1.58 -20.68 -14.57
N GLY A 290 1.02 -21.79 -15.09
CA GLY A 290 -0.13 -22.46 -14.49
C GLY A 290 -1.47 -21.76 -14.74
N ILE A 291 -1.55 -20.92 -15.78
CA ILE A 291 -2.77 -20.18 -16.15
C ILE A 291 -3.94 -21.12 -16.44
N GLU A 292 -3.65 -22.34 -16.90
CA GLU A 292 -4.63 -23.37 -17.26
C GLU A 292 -5.56 -23.72 -16.09
N LYS A 293 -5.06 -23.63 -14.86
CA LYS A 293 -5.83 -23.92 -13.63
C LYS A 293 -6.75 -22.77 -13.21
N VAL A 294 -6.59 -21.59 -13.80
CA VAL A 294 -7.35 -20.38 -13.45
C VAL A 294 -8.44 -20.10 -14.50
N ILE A 295 -8.32 -20.64 -15.71
CA ILE A 295 -9.29 -20.47 -16.80
C ILE A 295 -10.73 -20.75 -16.35
N PRO A 296 -11.04 -21.86 -15.65
CA PRO A 296 -12.41 -22.12 -15.19
C PRO A 296 -12.89 -21.09 -14.15
N LEU A 297 -11.96 -20.55 -13.36
CA LEU A 297 -12.23 -19.58 -12.29
C LEU A 297 -12.44 -18.15 -12.81
N LEU A 298 -12.00 -17.85 -14.04
CA LEU A 298 -12.25 -16.57 -14.70
C LEU A 298 -13.70 -16.45 -15.21
N GLY A 299 -14.50 -17.51 -15.11
CA GLY A 299 -15.93 -17.47 -15.48
C GLY A 299 -16.18 -17.25 -16.97
N ILE A 300 -15.17 -17.47 -17.82
CA ILE A 300 -15.29 -17.34 -19.28
C ILE A 300 -16.34 -18.33 -19.80
N GLU A 301 -16.43 -19.52 -19.20
CA GLU A 301 -17.45 -20.53 -19.47
C GLU A 301 -18.88 -19.99 -19.24
N LYS A 302 -19.10 -19.21 -18.18
CA LYS A 302 -20.39 -18.55 -17.91
C LYS A 302 -20.73 -17.48 -18.96
N MET A 303 -19.75 -16.72 -19.44
CA MET A 303 -19.98 -15.74 -20.51
C MET A 303 -20.33 -16.40 -21.86
N LEU A 304 -19.84 -17.62 -22.10
CA LEU A 304 -20.16 -18.42 -23.28
C LEU A 304 -21.50 -19.16 -23.16
N GLU A 305 -21.91 -19.58 -21.96
CA GLU A 305 -23.19 -20.26 -21.72
C GLU A 305 -24.39 -19.33 -21.53
N GLU A 306 -24.22 -18.19 -20.84
CA GLU A 306 -25.31 -17.24 -20.56
C GLU A 306 -25.60 -16.29 -21.74
N GLY A 307 -24.73 -16.29 -22.75
CA GLY A 307 -24.81 -15.37 -23.89
C GLY A 307 -24.50 -13.93 -23.49
N VAL A 308 -24.17 -13.09 -24.48
CA VAL A 308 -23.89 -11.67 -24.23
C VAL A 308 -25.14 -11.00 -23.67
N PRO A 309 -25.11 -10.40 -22.46
CA PRO A 309 -26.28 -9.72 -21.89
C PRO A 309 -26.77 -8.60 -22.82
N GLN A 310 -28.09 -8.40 -22.93
CA GLN A 310 -28.64 -7.35 -23.81
C GLN A 310 -28.10 -5.95 -23.50
N ALA A 311 -27.85 -5.67 -22.23
CA ALA A 311 -27.24 -4.42 -21.79
C ALA A 311 -25.82 -4.19 -22.36
N THR A 312 -25.12 -5.26 -22.73
CA THR A 312 -23.80 -5.19 -23.39
C THR A 312 -23.96 -5.04 -24.90
N LEU A 313 -24.94 -5.69 -25.51
CA LEU A 313 -25.29 -5.54 -26.93
C LEU A 313 -25.79 -4.13 -27.25
N ASP A 314 -26.66 -3.55 -26.44
CA ASP A 314 -27.17 -2.18 -26.61
C ASP A 314 -26.08 -1.11 -26.54
N ARG A 315 -24.97 -1.38 -25.83
CA ARG A 315 -23.81 -0.47 -25.77
C ARG A 315 -22.88 -0.58 -26.96
N VAL A 316 -22.79 -1.75 -27.58
CA VAL A 316 -21.80 -2.05 -28.64
C VAL A 316 -22.43 -1.97 -30.04
N ALA A 317 -23.71 -2.32 -30.18
CA ALA A 317 -24.49 -2.26 -31.39
C ALA A 317 -25.97 -1.97 -31.05
N PRO A 318 -26.34 -0.68 -30.86
CA PRO A 318 -27.71 -0.32 -30.49
C PRO A 318 -28.71 -0.79 -31.55
N GLY A 319 -29.71 -1.58 -31.13
CA GLY A 319 -30.80 -2.06 -31.99
C GLY A 319 -30.75 -3.55 -32.35
N VAL A 320 -29.72 -4.29 -31.97
CA VAL A 320 -29.65 -5.75 -32.19
C VAL A 320 -30.34 -6.49 -31.05
N ARG A 321 -31.38 -7.28 -31.35
CA ARG A 321 -32.07 -8.08 -30.31
C ARG A 321 -31.40 -9.45 -30.13
N THR A 322 -31.25 -9.92 -28.89
CA THR A 322 -30.79 -11.30 -28.59
C THR A 322 -31.63 -12.38 -29.26
N GLN A 323 -32.91 -12.11 -29.52
CA GLN A 323 -33.79 -12.98 -30.31
C GLN A 323 -33.39 -13.07 -31.79
N ASP A 324 -32.88 -12.00 -32.39
CA ASP A 324 -32.44 -12.01 -33.79
C ASP A 324 -31.15 -12.84 -33.96
N LEU A 325 -30.25 -12.78 -32.98
CA LEU A 325 -29.07 -13.65 -32.89
C LEU A 325 -29.48 -15.12 -32.72
N ASN A 326 -30.39 -15.43 -31.81
CA ASN A 326 -30.90 -16.80 -31.62
C ASN A 326 -31.60 -17.34 -32.88
N ASN A 327 -32.32 -16.50 -33.62
CA ASN A 327 -32.93 -16.87 -34.90
C ASN A 327 -31.86 -17.10 -35.99
N LEU A 328 -30.77 -16.33 -35.99
CA LEU A 328 -29.63 -16.53 -36.88
C LEU A 328 -28.91 -17.85 -36.59
N PHE A 329 -28.66 -18.15 -35.32
CA PHE A 329 -28.04 -19.40 -34.89
C PHE A 329 -28.95 -20.62 -35.16
N GLY A 330 -30.26 -20.48 -34.99
CA GLY A 330 -31.25 -21.50 -35.35
C GLY A 330 -31.37 -21.71 -36.88
N ALA A 331 -31.18 -20.66 -37.67
CA ALA A 331 -31.12 -20.76 -39.14
C ALA A 331 -29.83 -21.42 -39.62
N LEU A 332 -28.70 -21.16 -38.95
CA LEU A 332 -27.40 -21.82 -39.19
C LEU A 332 -27.43 -23.32 -38.89
N ASP A 333 -28.08 -23.74 -37.80
CA ASP A 333 -28.20 -25.16 -37.42
C ASP A 333 -29.14 -25.94 -38.36
N LYS A 334 -30.09 -25.25 -39.01
CA LYS A 334 -30.92 -25.81 -40.10
C LYS A 334 -30.19 -25.93 -41.44
N ALA A 335 -29.19 -25.08 -41.69
CA ALA A 335 -28.43 -25.11 -42.94
C ALA A 335 -27.35 -26.21 -42.94
N ILE A 336 -26.78 -26.56 -41.77
CA ILE A 336 -25.77 -27.62 -41.62
C ILE A 336 -26.02 -28.37 -40.30
N PRO A 337 -26.65 -29.56 -40.32
CA PRO A 337 -26.94 -30.33 -39.12
C PRO A 337 -25.66 -30.76 -38.40
N GLY A 338 -25.47 -30.36 -37.14
CA GLY A 338 -24.38 -30.84 -36.28
C GLY A 338 -23.37 -29.78 -35.82
N LEU A 339 -23.41 -28.56 -36.36
CA LEU A 339 -22.54 -27.47 -35.92
C LEU A 339 -22.77 -27.09 -34.45
N GLY A 340 -24.02 -27.12 -33.96
CA GLY A 340 -24.31 -26.86 -32.54
C GLY A 340 -23.66 -27.87 -31.58
N LYS A 341 -23.46 -29.13 -32.00
CA LYS A 341 -22.76 -30.16 -31.20
C LYS A 341 -21.25 -30.01 -31.24
N VAL A 342 -20.69 -29.62 -32.38
CA VAL A 342 -19.24 -29.37 -32.55
C VAL A 342 -18.81 -28.13 -31.75
N VAL A 343 -19.64 -27.08 -31.69
CA VAL A 343 -19.36 -25.88 -30.89
C VAL A 343 -19.46 -26.17 -29.38
N LYS A 344 -20.43 -26.98 -28.93
CA LYS A 344 -20.54 -27.39 -27.52
C LYS A 344 -19.45 -28.37 -27.08
N GLN A 345 -19.03 -29.32 -27.93
CA GLN A 345 -17.95 -30.26 -27.59
C GLN A 345 -16.55 -29.63 -27.68
N ASN A 346 -16.37 -28.59 -28.50
CA ASN A 346 -15.09 -27.89 -28.65
C ASN A 346 -15.00 -26.56 -27.90
N ALA A 347 -15.93 -26.21 -27.01
CA ALA A 347 -15.82 -24.98 -26.21
C ALA A 347 -14.51 -24.96 -25.39
N ASN A 348 -14.11 -26.09 -24.80
CA ASN A 348 -12.84 -26.22 -24.08
C ASN A 348 -11.61 -26.14 -25.01
N ALA A 349 -11.71 -26.64 -26.25
CA ALA A 349 -10.65 -26.59 -27.26
C ALA A 349 -10.51 -25.20 -27.91
N GLY A 350 -11.63 -24.49 -28.09
CA GLY A 350 -11.68 -23.13 -28.63
C GLY A 350 -11.19 -22.08 -27.63
N VAL A 351 -11.47 -22.26 -26.34
CA VAL A 351 -10.92 -21.41 -25.27
C VAL A 351 -9.41 -21.64 -25.10
N THR A 352 -8.93 -22.90 -25.16
CA THR A 352 -7.48 -23.18 -25.15
C THR A 352 -6.76 -22.70 -26.41
N ALA A 353 -7.37 -22.81 -27.60
CA ALA A 353 -6.83 -22.24 -28.84
C ALA A 353 -6.81 -20.70 -28.83
N GLY A 354 -7.86 -20.06 -28.31
CA GLY A 354 -7.92 -18.61 -28.12
C GLY A 354 -6.84 -18.11 -27.16
N ILE A 355 -6.59 -18.81 -26.06
CA ILE A 355 -5.56 -18.45 -25.07
C ILE A 355 -4.15 -18.71 -25.60
N ASN A 356 -3.93 -19.80 -26.34
CA ASN A 356 -2.65 -20.05 -27.03
C ASN A 356 -2.34 -18.98 -28.09
N ALA A 357 -3.36 -18.30 -28.65
CA ALA A 357 -3.20 -17.17 -29.55
C ALA A 357 -3.01 -15.81 -28.83
N LEU A 358 -3.39 -15.71 -27.56
CA LEU A 358 -3.35 -14.45 -26.78
C LEU A 358 -1.98 -14.15 -26.16
N GLY A 359 -1.11 -15.15 -26.01
CA GLY A 359 0.20 -14.98 -25.38
C GLY A 359 1.31 -15.83 -26.00
N LYS A 360 2.52 -15.27 -26.05
CA LYS A 360 3.72 -15.96 -26.54
C LYS A 360 4.11 -17.07 -25.56
N GLU A 361 4.59 -18.19 -26.08
CA GLU A 361 5.18 -19.23 -25.22
C GLU A 361 6.39 -18.66 -24.49
N ALA A 362 6.44 -18.95 -23.20
CA ALA A 362 7.48 -18.50 -22.30
C ALA A 362 7.79 -19.60 -21.27
N GLU A 363 8.84 -19.39 -20.51
CA GLU A 363 9.19 -20.23 -19.37
C GLU A 363 9.31 -19.34 -18.14
N LEU A 364 8.76 -19.79 -17.01
CA LEU A 364 8.82 -19.08 -15.74
C LEU A 364 9.13 -20.07 -14.63
N GLU A 365 10.29 -19.90 -13.98
CA GLU A 365 10.75 -20.77 -12.89
C GLU A 365 10.74 -22.27 -13.26
N GLY A 366 11.19 -22.62 -14.48
CA GLY A 366 11.23 -24.00 -14.96
C GLY A 366 9.88 -24.57 -15.42
N LYS A 367 8.83 -23.76 -15.41
CA LYS A 367 7.46 -24.17 -15.78
C LYS A 367 7.05 -23.55 -17.11
N LYS A 368 6.23 -24.29 -17.87
CA LYS A 368 5.55 -23.74 -19.05
C LYS A 368 4.73 -22.52 -18.64
N ALA A 369 4.93 -21.43 -19.36
CA ALA A 369 4.29 -20.15 -19.10
C ALA A 369 3.83 -19.50 -20.40
N ARG A 370 3.03 -18.46 -20.25
CA ARG A 370 2.56 -17.62 -21.35
C ARG A 370 2.84 -16.17 -21.00
N ALA A 371 3.44 -15.44 -21.95
CA ALA A 371 3.70 -14.02 -21.83
C ALA A 371 2.63 -13.21 -22.58
N PHE A 372 2.07 -12.22 -21.92
CA PHE A 372 0.99 -11.36 -22.41
C PHE A 372 1.39 -9.89 -22.24
N PRO A 373 1.24 -9.06 -23.29
CA PRO A 373 1.32 -7.62 -23.13
C PRO A 373 0.02 -7.13 -22.48
N MET A 374 0.16 -6.40 -21.37
CA MET A 374 -0.92 -5.70 -20.71
C MET A 374 -0.77 -4.20 -20.95
N ARG A 375 -1.74 -3.61 -21.64
CA ARG A 375 -1.69 -2.21 -22.06
C ARG A 375 -2.68 -1.38 -21.27
N PHE A 376 -2.24 -0.23 -20.81
CA PHE A 376 -3.06 0.79 -20.17
C PHE A 376 -3.21 1.93 -21.17
N VAL A 377 -4.44 2.15 -21.63
CA VAL A 377 -4.78 3.21 -22.60
C VAL A 377 -5.95 4.00 -22.05
N ASP A 378 -5.71 5.25 -21.69
CA ASP A 378 -6.72 6.13 -21.07
C ASP A 378 -7.41 5.49 -19.85
N GLY A 379 -6.62 4.82 -19.00
CA GLY A 379 -7.10 4.07 -17.84
C GLY A 379 -7.81 2.76 -18.16
N THR A 380 -8.12 2.46 -19.43
CA THR A 380 -8.63 1.14 -19.81
C THR A 380 -7.49 0.13 -19.80
N VAL A 381 -7.71 -1.01 -19.15
CA VAL A 381 -6.74 -2.10 -19.05
C VAL A 381 -7.07 -3.16 -20.09
N PHE A 382 -6.10 -3.45 -20.96
CA PHE A 382 -6.20 -4.46 -22.01
C PHE A 382 -5.21 -5.59 -21.75
N LEU A 383 -5.67 -6.83 -21.89
CA LEU A 383 -4.83 -8.02 -21.98
C LEU A 383 -4.89 -8.52 -23.42
N GLY A 384 -3.85 -8.22 -24.22
CA GLY A 384 -3.95 -8.35 -25.68
C GLY A 384 -5.13 -7.53 -26.23
N PRO A 385 -6.04 -8.11 -27.03
CA PRO A 385 -7.23 -7.41 -27.56
C PRO A 385 -8.39 -7.31 -26.55
N ILE A 386 -8.31 -7.95 -25.38
CA ILE A 386 -9.43 -8.10 -24.45
C ILE A 386 -9.38 -6.98 -23.41
N LYS A 387 -10.48 -6.22 -23.28
CA LYS A 387 -10.65 -5.28 -22.16
C LYS A 387 -10.92 -6.06 -20.87
N VAL A 388 -10.03 -5.93 -19.89
CA VAL A 388 -10.12 -6.63 -18.59
C VAL A 388 -10.49 -5.71 -17.44
N GLY A 389 -10.39 -4.39 -17.61
CA GLY A 389 -10.73 -3.45 -16.56
C GLY A 389 -10.73 -1.99 -16.99
N GLN A 390 -11.13 -1.14 -16.05
CA GLN A 390 -11.06 0.32 -16.17
C GLN A 390 -10.58 0.88 -14.83
N VAL A 391 -9.49 1.63 -14.86
CA VAL A 391 -9.02 2.42 -13.73
C VAL A 391 -9.64 3.83 -13.85
N PRO A 392 -10.26 4.35 -12.77
CA PRO A 392 -10.76 5.73 -12.76
C PRO A 392 -9.59 6.74 -12.78
N PRO A 393 -9.83 8.00 -13.17
CA PRO A 393 -8.81 9.04 -13.09
C PRO A 393 -8.37 9.29 -11.65
N LEU A 394 -7.08 9.62 -11.48
CA LEU A 394 -6.46 9.90 -10.19
C LEU A 394 -6.53 11.37 -9.78
N PHE A 395 -6.86 12.31 -10.68
CA PHE A 395 -6.99 13.74 -10.39
C PHE A 395 -7.87 14.52 -11.37
#